data_AF-A0A1R1B462-F1
#
_entry.id   AF-A0A1R1B462-F1
#
_cell.length_a   1.000
_cell.length_b   1.000
_cell.length_c   1.000
_cell.angle_alpha   90.00
_cell.angle_beta   90.00
_cell.angle_gamma   90.00
#
_symmetry.space_group_name_H-M   'P 1'
#
loop_
_entity.id
_entity.type
_entity.pdbx_description
1 polymer ?
#
loop_
_entity_poly.entity_id
_entity_poly.type
_entity_poly.pdbx_seq_one_letter_code
_entity_poly.pdbx_strand_id
1 'polypeptide(L)'
;MKQPLNIIPEQWKRTGIVTIGGLLIGAGFADCLIAMNSIDLNQIARGLTIFSAGLTILVVMDNSKTQKQTEKLQKETQLRMERIEYKLNAVHQSQQITNSQFLEIKELMHQSNSEI
;
A
#
# COMPACT_ATOMS: atom_id res chain seq x y z
N MET A 1 9.96 -16.72 24.04
CA MET A 1 10.12 -15.61 23.06
C MET A 1 9.64 -14.32 23.72
N LYS A 2 10.52 -13.34 23.93
CA LYS A 2 10.17 -12.05 24.55
C LYS A 2 9.52 -11.16 23.49
N GLN A 3 8.21 -10.95 23.60
CA GLN A 3 7.50 -9.97 22.76
C GLN A 3 8.02 -8.57 23.09
N PRO A 4 8.48 -7.78 22.10
CA PRO A 4 8.85 -6.40 22.37
C PRO A 4 7.58 -5.63 22.69
N LEU A 5 7.47 -5.22 23.96
CA LEU A 5 6.49 -4.27 24.46
C LEU A 5 6.65 -2.96 23.65
N ASN A 6 5.86 -2.83 22.59
CA ASN A 6 5.76 -1.62 21.78
C ASN A 6 4.91 -0.61 22.57
N ILE A 7 5.50 -0.07 23.66
CA ILE A 7 4.84 0.80 24.64
C ILE A 7 4.44 2.15 24.02
N ILE A 8 5.03 2.50 22.87
CA ILE A 8 4.72 3.74 22.16
C ILE A 8 3.92 3.39 20.91
N PRO A 9 2.67 3.87 20.78
CA PRO A 9 1.88 3.63 19.58
C PRO A 9 2.63 4.19 18.37
N GLU A 10 2.66 3.45 17.25
CA GLU A 10 3.36 3.87 16.03
C GLU A 10 2.93 5.27 15.56
N GLN A 11 1.68 5.66 15.85
CA GLN A 11 1.14 6.99 15.60
C GLN A 11 1.88 8.09 16.37
N TRP A 12 2.19 7.88 17.66
CA TRP A 12 2.93 8.85 18.47
C TRP A 12 4.39 8.98 18.04
N LYS A 13 5.02 7.88 17.64
CA LYS A 13 6.37 7.89 17.06
C LYS A 13 6.39 8.69 15.75
N ARG A 14 5.39 8.49 14.88
CA ARG A 14 5.25 9.24 13.62
C ARG A 14 4.99 10.72 13.86
N THR A 15 4.02 11.06 14.71
CA THR A 15 3.73 12.46 15.06
C THR A 15 4.97 13.16 15.61
N GLY A 16 5.72 12.50 16.51
CA GLY A 16 6.99 13.05 17.02
C GLY A 16 8.03 13.32 15.94
N ILE A 17 8.21 12.40 14.98
CA ILE A 17 9.15 12.58 13.87
C ILE A 17 8.68 13.71 12.93
N VAL A 18 7.37 13.84 12.66
CA VAL A 18 6.81 14.92 11.82
C VAL A 18 7.04 16.26 12.50
N THR A 19 6.79 16.34 13.81
CA THR A 19 6.99 17.55 14.60
C THR A 19 8.46 17.96 14.61
N ILE A 20 9.40 17.03 14.77
CA ILE A 20 10.84 17.31 14.71
C ILE A 20 11.25 17.79 13.31
N GLY A 21 10.78 17.13 12.25
CA GLY A 21 11.03 17.54 10.87
C GLY A 21 10.52 18.95 10.58
N GLY A 22 9.28 19.26 11.00
CA GLY A 22 8.69 20.59 10.88
C GLY A 22 9.41 21.66 11.70
N LEU A 23 9.87 21.33 12.91
CA LEU A 23 10.66 22.24 13.75
C LEU A 23 12.00 22.59 13.09
N LEU A 24 12.69 21.60 12.51
CA LEU A 24 13.95 21.80 11.80
C LEU A 24 13.78 22.65 10.54
N ILE A 25 12.70 22.42 9.78
CA ILE A 25 12.34 23.27 8.64
C ILE A 25 12.13 24.73 9.10
N GLY A 26 11.35 24.93 10.17
CA GLY A 26 11.08 26.27 10.72
C GLY A 26 12.35 26.97 11.22
N ALA A 27 13.20 26.27 11.96
CA ALA A 27 14.47 26.80 12.47
C ALA A 27 15.45 27.14 11.34
N GLY A 28 15.64 26.22 10.39
CA GLY A 28 16.51 26.46 9.23
C GLY A 28 16.03 27.60 8.34
N PHE A 29 14.71 27.77 8.18
CA PHE A 29 14.13 28.87 7.43
C PHE A 29 14.30 30.22 8.14
N ALA A 30 14.09 30.27 9.47
CA ALA A 30 14.30 31.47 10.27
C ALA A 30 15.78 31.91 10.28
N ASP A 31 16.70 30.96 10.47
CA ASP A 31 18.14 31.23 10.44
C ASP A 31 18.58 31.74 9.05
N CYS A 32 18.05 31.18 7.96
CA CYS A 32 18.31 31.69 6.61
C CYS A 32 17.77 33.10 6.38
N LEU A 33 16.56 33.42 6.86
CA LEU A 33 15.96 34.75 6.70
C LEU A 33 16.73 35.83 7.47
N ILE A 34 17.12 35.52 8.71
CA ILE A 34 17.90 36.43 9.54
C ILE A 34 19.29 36.63 8.92
N ALA A 35 19.94 35.54 8.49
CA ALA A 35 21.26 35.58 7.86
C ALA A 35 21.28 36.27 6.49
N MET A 36 20.20 36.16 5.70
CA MET A 36 20.02 36.92 4.45
C MET A 36 20.02 38.43 4.70
N ASN A 37 19.38 38.86 5.80
CA ASN A 37 19.33 40.27 6.16
C ASN A 37 20.69 40.80 6.65
N SER A 38 21.55 39.93 7.17
CA SER A 38 22.93 40.25 7.61
C SER A 38 24.03 39.85 6.61
N ILE A 39 23.69 39.40 5.39
CA ILE A 39 24.62 38.98 4.31
C ILE A 39 25.69 37.98 4.81
N ASP A 40 25.31 37.06 5.72
CA ASP A 40 26.22 36.04 6.24
C ASP A 40 26.00 34.71 5.50
N LEU A 41 26.80 34.48 4.45
CA LEU A 41 26.73 33.28 3.62
C LEU A 41 26.91 31.98 4.41
N ASN A 42 27.69 31.99 5.50
CA ASN A 42 27.96 30.79 6.29
C ASN A 42 26.73 30.39 7.13
N GLN A 43 26.02 31.37 7.66
CA GLN A 43 24.75 31.12 8.37
C GLN A 43 23.64 30.68 7.41
N ILE A 44 23.59 31.23 6.20
CA ILE A 44 22.65 30.77 5.16
C ILE A 44 22.91 29.29 4.81
N ALA A 45 24.17 28.89 4.61
CA ALA A 45 24.53 27.50 4.30
C ALA A 45 24.13 26.54 5.45
N ARG A 46 24.31 26.98 6.70
CA ARG A 46 23.91 26.22 7.89
C ARG A 46 22.38 26.09 7.99
N GLY A 47 21.64 27.18 7.78
CA GLY A 47 20.17 27.17 7.78
C GLY A 47 19.59 26.28 6.68
N LEU A 48 20.15 26.31 5.47
CA LEU A 48 19.77 25.44 4.35
C LEU A 48 20.03 23.96 4.64
N THR A 49 21.11 23.64 5.34
CA THR A 49 21.43 22.27 5.74
C THR A 49 20.45 21.74 6.77
N ILE A 50 20.08 22.56 7.76
CA ILE A 50 19.08 22.20 8.78
C ILE A 50 17.69 22.06 8.14
N PHE A 51 17.33 22.97 7.23
CA PHE A 51 16.09 22.92 6.47
C PHE A 51 15.99 21.66 5.60
N SER A 52 17.03 21.33 4.83
CA SER A 52 17.05 20.15 3.95
C SER A 52 17.00 18.84 4.74
N ALA A 53 17.64 18.76 5.90
CA ALA A 53 17.52 17.62 6.81
C ALA A 53 16.07 17.45 7.31
N GLY A 54 15.41 18.54 7.72
CA GLY A 54 13.99 18.52 8.13
C GLY A 54 13.06 18.08 7.00
N LEU A 55 13.29 18.57 5.77
CA LEU A 55 12.51 18.21 4.59
C LEU A 55 12.67 16.72 4.23
N THR A 56 13.89 16.21 4.29
CA THR A 56 14.20 14.79 4.00
C THR A 56 13.47 13.86 4.96
N ILE A 57 13.45 14.20 6.26
CA ILE A 57 12.72 13.44 7.28
C ILE A 57 11.21 13.39 6.95
N LEU A 58 10.64 14.51 6.51
CA LEU A 58 9.22 14.59 6.13
C LEU A 58 8.91 13.72 4.91
N VAL A 59 9.72 13.83 3.85
CA VAL A 59 9.53 13.09 2.58
C VAL A 59 9.67 11.59 2.77
N VAL A 60 10.68 11.13 3.50
CA VAL A 60 10.89 9.70 3.79
C VAL A 60 9.70 9.12 4.55
N MET A 61 9.14 9.89 5.48
CA MET A 61 8.00 9.46 6.28
C MET A 61 6.69 9.43 5.48
N ASP A 62 6.48 10.38 4.57
CA ASP A 62 5.32 10.36 3.67
C ASP A 62 5.40 9.19 2.69
N ASN A 63 6.58 8.91 2.13
CA ASN A 63 6.83 7.73 1.32
C ASN A 63 6.59 6.42 2.08
N SER A 64 6.96 6.35 3.36
CA SER A 64 6.67 5.19 4.22
C SER A 64 5.17 4.99 4.45
N LYS A 65 4.39 6.07 4.53
CA LYS A 65 2.92 6.02 4.64
C LYS A 65 2.30 5.48 3.36
N THR A 66 2.75 5.97 2.22
CA THR A 66 2.29 5.54 0.88
C THR A 66 2.64 4.07 0.62
N GLN A 67 3.86 3.62 0.94
CA GLN A 67 4.23 2.19 0.81
C GLN A 67 3.32 1.27 1.63
N LYS A 68 3.08 1.59 2.90
CA LYS A 68 2.20 0.76 3.75
C LYS A 68 0.74 0.72 3.24
N GLN A 69 0.27 1.78 2.58
CA GLN A 69 -1.07 1.79 1.97
C GLN A 69 -1.12 0.95 0.70
N THR A 70 -0.11 1.06 -0.16
CA THR A 70 0.01 0.25 -1.38
C THR A 70 0.12 -1.24 -1.05
N GLU A 71 0.89 -1.62 -0.02
CA GLU A 71 0.99 -3.01 0.43
C GLU A 71 -0.36 -3.58 0.90
N LYS A 72 -1.15 -2.79 1.63
CA LYS A 72 -2.49 -3.20 2.06
C LYS A 72 -3.42 -3.40 0.87
N LEU A 73 -3.39 -2.46 -0.08
CA LEU A 73 -4.20 -2.53 -1.29
C LEU A 73 -3.81 -3.73 -2.16
N GLN A 74 -2.51 -4.01 -2.30
CA GLN A 74 -2.03 -5.20 -3.02
C GLN A 74 -2.51 -6.48 -2.37
N LYS A 75 -2.41 -6.61 -1.04
CA LYS A 75 -2.93 -7.79 -0.33
C LYS A 75 -4.42 -7.97 -0.49
N GLU A 76 -5.21 -6.90 -0.40
CA GLU A 76 -6.65 -6.98 -0.60
C GLU A 76 -7.00 -7.37 -2.04
N THR A 77 -6.26 -6.83 -3.00
CA THR A 77 -6.45 -7.16 -4.43
C THR A 77 -6.10 -8.62 -4.71
N GLN A 78 -5.01 -9.14 -4.14
CA GLN A 78 -4.64 -10.56 -4.25
C GLN A 78 -5.72 -11.47 -3.67
N LEU A 79 -6.24 -11.17 -2.48
CA LEU A 79 -7.34 -11.95 -1.87
C LEU A 79 -8.62 -11.93 -2.73
N ARG A 80 -8.91 -10.80 -3.38
CA ARG A 80 -10.04 -10.71 -4.32
C ARG A 80 -9.79 -11.52 -5.59
N MET A 81 -8.58 -11.47 -6.13
CA MET A 81 -8.17 -12.24 -7.31
C MET A 81 -8.30 -13.75 -7.05
N GLU A 82 -7.77 -14.23 -5.92
CA GLU A 82 -7.86 -15.63 -5.50
C GLU A 82 -9.32 -16.09 -5.36
N ARG A 83 -10.19 -15.25 -4.79
CA ARG A 83 -11.62 -15.53 -4.71
C ARG A 83 -12.29 -15.61 -6.08
N ILE A 84 -11.88 -14.76 -7.03
CA ILE A 84 -12.39 -14.78 -8.40
C ILE A 84 -11.93 -16.04 -9.12
N GLU A 85 -10.66 -16.43 -8.98
CA GLU A 85 -10.12 -17.67 -9.54
C GLU A 85 -10.86 -18.89 -9.01
N TYR A 86 -11.12 -18.95 -7.70
CA TYR A 86 -11.89 -20.05 -7.11
C TYR A 86 -13.31 -20.14 -7.70
N LYS A 87 -14.00 -19.01 -7.84
CA LYS A 87 -15.34 -18.96 -8.45
C LYS A 87 -15.32 -19.33 -9.93
N LEU A 88 -14.33 -18.87 -10.67
CA LEU A 88 -14.18 -19.17 -12.09
C LEU A 88 -13.92 -20.66 -12.30
N ASN A 89 -13.10 -21.28 -11.46
CA ASN A 89 -12.85 -22.71 -11.49
C ASN A 89 -14.12 -23.52 -11.18
N ALA A 90 -14.91 -23.09 -10.19
CA ALA A 90 -16.19 -23.72 -9.88
C ALA A 90 -17.20 -23.62 -11.03
N VAL A 91 -17.24 -22.47 -11.72
CA VAL A 91 -18.07 -22.28 -12.92
C VAL A 91 -17.60 -23.18 -14.06
N HIS A 92 -16.29 -23.24 -14.31
CA HIS A 92 -15.71 -24.10 -15.34
C HIS A 92 -16.05 -25.58 -15.10
N GLN A 93 -15.91 -26.03 -13.85
CA GLN A 93 -16.24 -27.39 -13.44
C GLN A 93 -17.75 -27.67 -13.60
N SER A 94 -18.60 -26.72 -13.20
CA SER A 94 -20.05 -26.83 -13.39
C SER A 94 -20.43 -26.90 -14.87
N GLN A 95 -19.73 -26.17 -15.73
CA GLN A 95 -19.96 -26.15 -17.18
C GLN A 95 -19.52 -27.45 -17.85
N GLN A 96 -18.44 -28.08 -17.39
CA GLN A 96 -18.05 -29.42 -17.84
C GLN A 96 -19.10 -30.47 -17.48
N ILE A 97 -19.59 -30.47 -16.23
CA ILE A 97 -20.64 -31.39 -15.78
C ILE A 97 -21.94 -31.17 -16.56
N THR A 98 -22.30 -29.92 -16.81
CA THR A 98 -23.51 -29.60 -17.60
C THR A 98 -23.38 -30.11 -19.03
N ASN A 99 -22.22 -29.97 -19.66
CA ASN A 99 -21.98 -30.50 -21.00
C ASN A 99 -22.02 -32.03 -21.03
N SER A 100 -21.45 -32.72 -20.02
CA SER A 100 -21.51 -34.18 -19.97
C SER A 100 -22.95 -34.68 -19.81
N GLN A 101 -23.74 -34.05 -18.93
CA GLN A 101 -25.15 -34.40 -18.76
C GLN A 101 -25.98 -34.09 -20.00
N PHE A 102 -25.70 -32.98 -20.70
CA PHE A 102 -26.36 -32.66 -21.95
C PHE A 102 -26.09 -33.71 -23.03
N LEU A 103 -24.84 -34.19 -23.13
CA LEU A 103 -24.46 -35.24 -24.07
C LEU A 103 -25.14 -36.57 -23.73
N GLU A 104 -25.16 -36.97 -22.45
CA GLU A 104 -25.88 -38.19 -22.00
C GLU A 104 -27.38 -38.13 -22.32
N ILE A 105 -28.05 -37.00 -22.04
CA ILE A 105 -29.48 -36.83 -22.36
C ILE A 105 -29.72 -36.91 -23.87
N LYS A 106 -28.84 -36.30 -24.66
CA LYS A 106 -28.92 -36.36 -26.12
C LYS A 106 -28.77 -37.79 -26.64
N GLU A 107 -27.87 -38.57 -26.05
CA GLU A 107 -27.64 -39.98 -26.42
C GLU A 107 -28.82 -40.88 -26.05
N LEU A 108 -29.36 -40.72 -24.84
CA LEU A 108 -30.55 -41.43 -24.37
C LEU A 108 -31.79 -41.13 -25.25
N MET A 109 -31.98 -39.86 -25.62
CA MET A 109 -33.04 -39.45 -26.55
C MET A 109 -32.85 -40.07 -27.95
N HIS A 110 -31.61 -40.20 -28.42
CA HIS A 110 -31.33 -40.79 -29.72
C HIS A 110 -31.59 -42.30 -29.74
N GLN A 111 -31.22 -43.01 -28.67
CA GLN A 111 -31.54 -44.44 -28.47
C GLN A 111 -33.05 -44.68 -28.37
N SER A 112 -33.76 -43.86 -27.59
CA SER A 112 -35.22 -43.93 -27.46
C SER A 112 -35.96 -43.75 -28.79
N ASN A 113 -35.41 -42.98 -29.73
CA ASN A 113 -35.99 -42.77 -31.06
C ASN A 113 -35.62 -43.86 -32.07
N SER A 114 -34.65 -44.74 -31.77
CA SER A 114 -34.25 -45.86 -32.63
C SER A 114 -34.88 -47.20 -32.26
N GLU A 115 -35.56 -47.27 -31.11
CA GLU A 115 -36.30 -48.47 -30.65
C GLU A 115 -37.83 -48.40 -30.93
N ILE A 116 -38.28 -47.39 -31.69
CA ILE A 116 -39.64 -47.27 -32.25
C ILE A 116 -39.57 -47.47 -33.76
#